data_AF-A0A8I0FA83-F1
#
_entry.id   AF-A0A8I0FA83-F1
#
_cell.length_a   1.000
_cell.length_b   1.000
_cell.length_c   1.000
_cell.angle_alpha   90.00
_cell.angle_beta   90.00
_cell.angle_gamma   90.00
#
_symmetry.space_group_name_H-M   'P 1'
#
loop_
_entity.id
_entity.type
_entity.pdbx_description
1 polymer ?
#
loop_
_entity_poly.entity_id
_entity_poly.type
_entity_poly.pdbx_seq_one_letter_code
_entity_poly.pdbx_strand_id
1 'polypeptide(L)'
;KIDIKIIKRESDNDTKFELFQRLNTGGSKLSDQEVRNCMLLMHNKNAYFWLKDLAKNSDFLNTLPISEKQTEECYDQELAFRFFVQRHSDGTTRKEHSDVGPYLNAELTRLFDEKSGFNYDEEQGIFIKTFKIANQALGEDAFKKFNHSKGKYEGAISLPVYEAMSVALSNLIKSSKYDDEQLIDLYKDKSKELTAHEDFKISQERRVRPLDRMVLMSTIGQEILK
;
A
#
# COMPACT_ATOMS: atom_id res chain seq x y z
N LYS A 1 -10.84 -26.16 -33.23
CA LYS A 1 -9.47 -26.63 -32.87
C LYS A 1 -9.23 -26.17 -31.43
N ILE A 2 -9.10 -27.07 -30.47
CA ILE A 2 -8.89 -26.71 -29.06
C ILE A 2 -7.38 -26.54 -28.87
N ASP A 3 -6.95 -25.37 -28.40
CA ASP A 3 -5.56 -25.13 -28.00
C ASP A 3 -5.42 -25.55 -26.54
N ILE A 4 -4.59 -26.57 -26.27
CA ILE A 4 -4.38 -27.10 -24.91
C ILE A 4 -2.97 -26.73 -24.48
N LYS A 5 -2.86 -25.85 -23.48
CA LYS A 5 -1.58 -25.45 -22.87
C LYS A 5 -1.45 -26.12 -21.51
N ILE A 6 -0.52 -27.07 -21.39
CA ILE A 6 -0.27 -27.82 -20.15
C ILE A 6 0.94 -27.22 -19.44
N ILE A 7 0.75 -26.78 -18.20
CA ILE A 7 1.85 -26.37 -17.31
C ILE A 7 2.07 -27.44 -16.25
N LYS A 8 3.33 -27.82 -16.05
CA LYS A 8 3.74 -28.70 -14.96
C LYS A 8 3.87 -27.89 -13.67
N ARG A 9 3.64 -28.54 -12.53
CA ARG A 9 3.83 -27.92 -11.20
C ARG A 9 5.24 -27.36 -11.01
N GLU A 10 6.22 -27.96 -11.67
CA GLU A 10 7.64 -27.61 -11.63
C GLU A 10 8.03 -26.43 -12.53
N SER A 11 7.13 -25.96 -13.41
CA SER A 11 7.42 -24.79 -14.25
C SER A 11 7.71 -23.57 -13.38
N ASP A 12 8.66 -22.74 -13.84
CA ASP A 12 8.99 -21.49 -13.16
C ASP A 12 7.76 -20.57 -13.04
N ASN A 13 7.82 -19.69 -12.05
CA ASN A 13 6.70 -18.81 -11.73
C ASN A 13 6.41 -17.81 -12.85
N ASP A 14 7.43 -17.42 -13.62
CA ASP A 14 7.31 -16.51 -14.75
C ASP A 14 6.51 -17.13 -15.91
N THR A 15 6.75 -18.41 -16.23
CA THR A 15 6.02 -19.17 -17.26
C THR A 15 4.56 -19.38 -16.86
N LYS A 16 4.30 -19.69 -15.58
CA LYS A 16 2.94 -19.78 -15.03
C LYS A 16 2.21 -18.46 -15.16
N PHE A 17 2.89 -17.37 -14.83
CA PHE A 17 2.34 -16.03 -14.88
C PHE A 17 2.05 -15.54 -16.30
N GLU A 18 2.98 -15.72 -17.24
CA GLU A 18 2.74 -15.41 -18.65
C GLU A 18 1.56 -16.19 -19.21
N LEU A 19 1.44 -17.48 -18.88
CA LEU A 19 0.32 -18.27 -19.35
C LEU A 19 -1.00 -17.79 -18.74
N PHE A 20 -1.01 -17.48 -17.44
CA PHE A 20 -2.18 -16.91 -16.78
C PHE A 20 -2.63 -15.61 -17.44
N GLN A 21 -1.72 -14.67 -17.71
CA GLN A 21 -2.07 -13.44 -18.43
C GLN A 21 -2.66 -13.72 -19.81
N ARG A 22 -2.07 -14.66 -20.56
CA ARG A 22 -2.59 -15.06 -21.89
C ARG A 22 -3.98 -15.66 -21.81
N LEU A 23 -4.27 -16.48 -20.81
CA LEU A 23 -5.60 -17.07 -20.60
C LEU A 23 -6.64 -16.01 -20.21
N ASN A 24 -6.24 -14.98 -19.44
CA ASN A 24 -7.12 -13.89 -19.03
C ASN A 24 -7.47 -12.88 -20.13
N THR A 25 -7.05 -13.12 -21.38
CA THR A 25 -7.47 -12.30 -22.53
C THR A 25 -8.77 -12.78 -23.18
N GLY A 26 -9.26 -13.98 -22.82
CA GLY A 26 -10.49 -14.57 -23.38
C GLY A 26 -11.78 -14.33 -22.58
N GLY A 27 -11.70 -13.71 -21.40
CA GLY A 27 -12.82 -13.41 -20.50
C GLY A 27 -12.78 -11.96 -19.97
N SER A 28 -13.46 -11.67 -18.85
CA SER A 28 -13.34 -10.38 -18.16
C SER A 28 -11.89 -10.14 -17.75
N LYS A 29 -11.30 -9.01 -18.18
CA LYS A 29 -9.90 -8.70 -17.87
C LYS A 29 -9.75 -8.48 -16.37
N LEU A 30 -8.85 -9.24 -15.74
CA LEU A 30 -8.46 -9.03 -14.35
C LEU A 30 -7.85 -7.65 -14.16
N SER A 31 -8.11 -7.05 -13.00
CA SER A 31 -7.42 -5.85 -12.54
C SER A 31 -5.94 -6.16 -12.27
N ASP A 32 -5.09 -5.14 -12.30
CA ASP A 32 -3.67 -5.28 -11.96
C ASP A 32 -3.48 -5.87 -10.54
N GLN A 33 -4.46 -5.66 -9.66
CA GLN A 33 -4.52 -6.19 -8.31
C GLN A 33 -4.79 -7.68 -8.24
N GLU A 34 -5.79 -8.14 -8.97
CA GLU A 34 -6.08 -9.57 -9.07
C GLU A 34 -4.90 -10.34 -9.68
N VAL A 35 -4.24 -9.72 -10.66
CA VAL A 35 -3.00 -10.24 -11.26
C VAL A 35 -1.89 -10.34 -10.20
N ARG A 36 -1.65 -9.28 -9.41
CA ARG A 36 -0.66 -9.29 -8.30
C ARG A 36 -0.98 -10.31 -7.22
N ASN A 37 -2.24 -10.45 -6.83
CA ASN A 37 -2.68 -11.45 -5.86
C ASN A 37 -2.39 -12.88 -6.35
N CYS A 38 -2.61 -13.13 -7.65
CA CYS A 38 -2.24 -14.41 -8.26
C CYS A 38 -0.72 -14.62 -8.28
N MET A 39 0.07 -13.58 -8.58
CA MET A 39 1.52 -13.65 -8.52
C MET A 39 2.00 -14.04 -7.12
N LEU A 40 1.50 -13.37 -6.07
CA LEU A 40 1.87 -13.68 -4.69
C LEU A 40 1.47 -15.09 -4.31
N LEU A 41 0.26 -15.54 -4.67
CA LEU A 41 -0.18 -16.89 -4.38
C LEU A 41 0.71 -17.97 -5.02
N MET A 42 1.19 -17.73 -6.25
CA MET A 42 2.11 -18.65 -6.94
C MET A 42 3.54 -18.58 -6.39
N HIS A 43 4.00 -17.39 -6.02
CA HIS A 43 5.35 -17.14 -5.54
C HIS A 43 5.53 -17.56 -4.07
N ASN A 44 4.66 -17.08 -3.18
CA ASN A 44 4.66 -17.39 -1.76
C ASN A 44 3.23 -17.45 -1.21
N LYS A 45 2.69 -18.66 -1.16
CA LYS A 45 1.33 -18.94 -0.68
C LYS A 45 1.09 -18.48 0.76
N ASN A 46 2.09 -18.59 1.64
CA ASN A 46 1.94 -18.19 3.04
C ASN A 46 1.84 -16.66 3.15
N ALA A 47 2.69 -15.92 2.42
CA ALA A 47 2.63 -14.47 2.35
C ALA A 47 1.28 -13.98 1.79
N TYR A 48 0.72 -14.67 0.79
CA TYR A 48 -0.61 -14.37 0.26
C TYR A 48 -1.70 -14.43 1.34
N PHE A 49 -1.78 -15.55 2.08
CA PHE A 49 -2.80 -15.69 3.13
C PHE A 49 -2.58 -14.71 4.29
N TRP A 50 -1.32 -14.50 4.68
CA TRP A 50 -0.96 -13.52 5.70
C TRP A 50 -1.43 -12.11 5.33
N LEU A 51 -1.10 -11.64 4.12
CA LEU A 51 -1.51 -10.30 3.66
C LEU A 51 -3.03 -10.20 3.52
N LYS A 52 -3.67 -11.24 3.00
CA LYS A 52 -5.14 -11.31 2.85
C LYS A 52 -5.85 -11.24 4.19
N ASP A 53 -5.36 -11.91 5.21
CA ASP A 53 -5.97 -11.89 6.54
C ASP A 53 -5.67 -10.57 7.26
N LEU A 54 -4.49 -9.99 7.04
CA LEU A 54 -4.13 -8.68 7.59
C LEU A 54 -5.00 -7.55 7.04
N ALA A 55 -5.33 -7.59 5.74
CA ALA A 55 -6.22 -6.63 5.08
C ALA A 55 -7.66 -6.65 5.64
N LYS A 56 -8.06 -7.69 6.38
CA LYS A 56 -9.38 -7.78 7.05
C LYS A 56 -9.39 -7.11 8.42
N ASN A 57 -8.28 -6.55 8.89
CA ASN A 57 -8.22 -5.87 10.18
C ASN A 57 -9.26 -4.74 10.23
N SER A 58 -10.07 -4.71 11.29
CA SER A 58 -11.19 -3.77 11.39
C SER A 58 -10.73 -2.32 11.50
N ASP A 59 -9.64 -2.04 12.22
CA ASP A 59 -9.12 -0.67 12.33
C ASP A 59 -8.63 -0.18 10.96
N PHE A 60 -7.91 -1.03 10.21
CA PHE A 60 -7.50 -0.74 8.85
C PHE A 60 -8.69 -0.45 7.93
N LEU A 61 -9.69 -1.33 7.89
CA LEU A 61 -10.87 -1.13 7.05
C LEU A 61 -11.66 0.13 7.43
N ASN A 62 -11.78 0.45 8.72
CA ASN A 62 -12.47 1.66 9.18
C ASN A 62 -11.75 2.95 8.75
N THR A 63 -10.43 2.92 8.55
CA THR A 63 -9.70 4.05 7.97
C THR A 63 -9.84 4.17 6.45
N LEU A 64 -10.45 3.17 5.80
CA LEU A 64 -10.57 3.06 4.36
C LEU A 64 -12.04 2.95 3.94
N PRO A 65 -12.80 4.06 3.90
CA PRO A 65 -14.16 4.10 3.33
C PRO A 65 -14.13 3.93 1.78
N ILE A 66 -13.68 2.77 1.31
CA ILE A 66 -13.63 2.37 -0.10
C ILE A 66 -15.01 1.91 -0.56
N SER A 67 -15.30 2.09 -1.84
CA SER A 67 -16.56 1.63 -2.44
C SER A 67 -16.65 0.10 -2.52
N GLU A 68 -17.87 -0.43 -2.70
CA GLU A 68 -18.11 -1.85 -2.94
C GLU A 68 -17.28 -2.36 -4.14
N LYS A 69 -17.28 -1.62 -5.25
CA LYS A 69 -16.46 -1.91 -6.42
C LYS A 69 -14.96 -2.02 -6.08
N GLN A 70 -14.42 -1.09 -5.29
CA GLN A 70 -13.02 -1.15 -4.88
C GLN A 70 -12.73 -2.34 -3.96
N THR A 71 -13.71 -2.76 -3.16
CA THR A 71 -13.62 -3.96 -2.33
C THR A 71 -13.59 -5.23 -3.20
N GLU A 72 -14.46 -5.31 -4.21
CA GLU A 72 -14.46 -6.40 -5.20
C GLU A 72 -13.12 -6.47 -5.95
N GLU A 73 -12.54 -5.32 -6.31
CA GLU A 73 -11.23 -5.20 -6.94
C GLU A 73 -10.04 -5.42 -5.98
N CYS A 74 -10.30 -5.79 -4.71
CA CYS A 74 -9.28 -6.04 -3.68
C CYS A 74 -8.32 -4.85 -3.47
N TYR A 75 -8.85 -3.62 -3.47
CA TYR A 75 -8.06 -2.41 -3.29
C TYR A 75 -7.51 -2.25 -1.86
N ASP A 76 -8.22 -2.75 -0.86
CA ASP A 76 -7.76 -2.90 0.52
C ASP A 76 -6.47 -3.71 0.62
N GLN A 77 -6.39 -4.85 -0.07
CA GLN A 77 -5.18 -5.67 -0.16
C GLN A 77 -4.06 -4.93 -0.90
N GLU A 78 -4.37 -4.05 -1.87
CA GLU A 78 -3.36 -3.18 -2.50
C GLU A 78 -2.74 -2.25 -1.48
N LEU A 79 -3.59 -1.56 -0.72
CA LEU A 79 -3.17 -0.56 0.25
C LEU A 79 -2.34 -1.24 1.35
N ALA A 80 -2.77 -2.40 1.83
CA ALA A 80 -2.01 -3.20 2.77
C ALA A 80 -0.63 -3.59 2.20
N PHE A 81 -0.56 -4.01 0.95
CA PHE A 81 0.72 -4.32 0.32
C PHE A 81 1.61 -3.09 0.15
N ARG A 82 1.06 -1.97 -0.35
CA ARG A 82 1.77 -0.70 -0.54
C ARG A 82 2.41 -0.20 0.75
N PHE A 83 1.74 -0.38 1.89
CA PHE A 83 2.30 -0.04 3.20
C PHE A 83 3.65 -0.74 3.44
N PHE A 84 3.74 -2.04 3.19
CA PHE A 84 5.00 -2.79 3.34
C PHE A 84 6.02 -2.40 2.28
N VAL A 85 5.60 -2.21 1.03
CA VAL A 85 6.50 -1.74 -0.04
C VAL A 85 7.18 -0.43 0.35
N GLN A 86 6.43 0.53 0.87
CA GLN A 86 7.01 1.83 1.22
C GLN A 86 7.87 1.78 2.48
N ARG A 87 7.51 0.97 3.47
CA ARG A 87 8.34 0.77 4.68
C ARG A 87 9.67 0.11 4.39
N HIS A 88 9.70 -0.77 3.40
CA HIS A 88 10.89 -1.55 3.02
C HIS A 88 11.49 -1.12 1.69
N SER A 89 11.05 0.01 1.13
CA SER A 89 11.49 0.51 -0.17
C SER A 89 13.01 0.59 -0.17
N ASP A 90 13.63 -0.09 -1.13
CA ASP A 90 15.04 0.11 -1.41
C ASP A 90 15.22 1.01 -2.62
N GLY A 91 16.34 1.73 -2.66
CA GLY A 91 16.65 2.63 -3.77
C GLY A 91 17.07 1.90 -5.04
N THR A 92 17.25 0.58 -5.00
CA THR A 92 17.78 -0.23 -6.12
C THR A 92 16.64 -0.65 -7.03
N THR A 93 15.68 -1.43 -6.52
CA THR A 93 14.48 -1.84 -7.25
C THR A 93 13.75 -0.63 -7.78
N ARG A 94 13.71 0.45 -6.99
CA ARG A 94 13.11 1.69 -7.44
C ARG A 94 13.73 2.27 -8.72
N LYS A 95 15.05 2.26 -8.86
CA LYS A 95 15.74 2.85 -10.02
C LYS A 95 15.50 2.06 -11.31
N GLU A 96 15.15 0.79 -11.20
CA GLU A 96 14.92 -0.12 -12.33
C GLU A 96 13.51 0.04 -12.94
N HIS A 97 12.63 0.82 -12.32
CA HIS A 97 11.23 0.95 -12.73
C HIS A 97 10.77 2.40 -12.92
N SER A 98 9.94 2.62 -13.95
CA SER A 98 9.28 3.90 -14.24
C SER A 98 7.82 3.95 -13.83
N ASP A 99 7.17 2.79 -13.71
CA ASP A 99 5.73 2.64 -13.55
C ASP A 99 5.38 1.85 -12.28
N VAL A 100 4.25 2.22 -11.66
CA VAL A 100 3.86 1.69 -10.35
C VAL A 100 3.55 0.19 -10.40
N GLY A 101 2.85 -0.29 -11.44
CA GLY A 101 2.50 -1.72 -11.55
C GLY A 101 3.74 -2.63 -11.58
N PRO A 102 4.66 -2.46 -12.54
CA PRO A 102 5.91 -3.23 -12.59
C PRO A 102 6.75 -3.08 -11.31
N TYR A 103 6.82 -1.88 -10.75
CA TYR A 103 7.52 -1.64 -9.48
C TYR A 103 6.93 -2.47 -8.33
N LEU A 104 5.62 -2.44 -8.14
CA LEU A 104 4.92 -3.23 -7.13
C LEU A 104 5.12 -4.73 -7.35
N ASN A 105 5.12 -5.20 -8.60
CA ASN A 105 5.37 -6.61 -8.92
C ASN A 105 6.80 -7.05 -8.53
N ALA A 106 7.80 -6.20 -8.78
CA ALA A 106 9.19 -6.48 -8.40
C ALA A 106 9.37 -6.47 -6.87
N GLU A 107 8.77 -5.50 -6.20
CA GLU A 107 8.77 -5.40 -4.74
C GLU A 107 8.06 -6.59 -4.07
N LEU A 108 7.01 -7.12 -4.69
CA LEU A 108 6.29 -8.29 -4.22
C LEU A 108 7.20 -9.52 -4.17
N THR A 109 7.92 -9.78 -5.26
CA THR A 109 8.91 -10.86 -5.32
C THR A 109 10.06 -10.60 -4.35
N ARG A 110 10.56 -9.37 -4.26
CA ARG A 110 11.70 -9.03 -3.40
C ARG A 110 11.39 -9.18 -1.91
N LEU A 111 10.24 -8.66 -1.47
CA LEU A 111 9.86 -8.64 -0.05
C LEU A 111 9.42 -10.02 0.44
N PHE A 112 8.68 -10.76 -0.39
CA PHE A 112 8.11 -12.03 0.01
C PHE A 112 8.90 -13.25 -0.48
N ASP A 113 10.12 -13.05 -0.99
CA ASP A 113 11.08 -14.15 -1.19
C ASP A 113 11.43 -14.79 0.16
N GLU A 114 11.58 -16.11 0.21
CA GLU A 114 11.91 -16.84 1.45
C GLU A 114 13.27 -16.42 2.04
N LYS A 115 14.15 -15.81 1.24
CA LYS A 115 15.48 -15.33 1.66
C LYS A 115 15.51 -13.84 1.95
N SER A 116 14.40 -13.12 1.82
CA SER A 116 14.35 -11.66 2.03
C SER A 116 14.63 -11.26 3.48
N GLY A 117 14.40 -12.17 4.43
CA GLY A 117 14.47 -11.87 5.86
C GLY A 117 13.29 -11.04 6.38
N PHE A 118 12.19 -10.92 5.61
CA PHE A 118 11.01 -10.19 6.02
C PHE A 118 10.40 -10.77 7.31
N ASN A 119 10.34 -9.94 8.36
CA ASN A 119 9.83 -10.33 9.67
C ASN A 119 8.31 -10.11 9.75
N TYR A 120 7.55 -11.15 9.40
CA TYR A 120 6.09 -11.10 9.36
C TYR A 120 5.44 -10.70 10.70
N ASP A 121 5.94 -11.19 11.82
CA ASP A 121 5.35 -10.92 13.15
C ASP A 121 5.55 -9.45 13.57
N GLU A 122 6.78 -8.93 13.39
CA GLU A 122 7.08 -7.53 13.69
C GLU A 122 6.27 -6.60 12.79
N GLU A 123 6.26 -6.85 11.49
CA GLU A 123 5.59 -5.99 10.51
C GLU A 123 4.07 -6.05 10.66
N GLN A 124 3.50 -7.21 11.02
CA GLN A 124 2.10 -7.32 11.41
C GLN A 124 1.78 -6.48 12.65
N GLY A 125 2.62 -6.54 13.70
CA GLY A 125 2.44 -5.73 14.90
C GLY A 125 2.45 -4.24 14.61
N ILE A 126 3.39 -3.78 13.76
CA ILE A 126 3.48 -2.39 13.34
C ILE A 126 2.27 -1.98 12.50
N PHE A 127 1.84 -2.82 11.55
CA PHE A 127 0.65 -2.57 10.75
C PHE A 127 -0.59 -2.37 11.63
N ILE A 128 -0.88 -3.34 12.50
CA ILE A 128 -2.06 -3.31 13.38
C ILE A 128 -2.03 -2.05 14.26
N LYS A 129 -0.88 -1.73 14.86
CA LYS A 129 -0.77 -0.53 15.70
C LYS A 129 -0.93 0.76 14.88
N THR A 130 -0.37 0.82 13.67
CA THR A 130 -0.48 2.00 12.79
C THR A 130 -1.94 2.32 12.50
N PHE A 131 -2.71 1.33 12.07
CA PHE A 131 -4.10 1.57 11.69
C PHE A 131 -5.04 1.70 12.88
N LYS A 132 -4.73 1.06 14.02
CA LYS A 132 -5.44 1.33 15.28
C LYS A 132 -5.32 2.80 15.68
N ILE A 133 -4.11 3.37 15.67
CA ILE A 133 -3.89 4.78 16.00
C ILE A 133 -4.57 5.70 14.98
N ALA A 134 -4.43 5.43 13.68
CA ALA A 134 -5.07 6.23 12.64
C ALA A 134 -6.62 6.20 12.76
N ASN A 135 -7.20 5.03 13.04
CA ASN A 135 -8.63 4.86 13.28
C ASN A 135 -9.11 5.63 14.51
N GLN A 136 -8.40 5.50 15.64
CA GLN A 136 -8.72 6.25 16.86
C GLN A 136 -8.59 7.77 16.67
N ALA A 137 -7.65 8.20 15.82
CA ALA A 137 -7.43 9.61 15.55
C ALA A 137 -8.53 10.25 14.71
N LEU A 138 -8.91 9.61 13.59
CA LEU A 138 -9.74 10.24 12.56
C LEU A 138 -10.74 9.29 11.89
N GLY A 139 -10.78 7.99 12.24
CA GLY A 139 -11.67 7.01 11.62
C GLY A 139 -11.60 7.03 10.09
N GLU A 140 -12.77 7.12 9.45
CA GLU A 140 -12.88 7.20 7.99
C GLU A 140 -12.20 8.43 7.36
N ASP A 141 -11.91 9.47 8.14
CA ASP A 141 -11.24 10.68 7.68
C ASP A 141 -9.71 10.55 7.69
N ALA A 142 -9.16 9.47 8.25
CA ALA A 142 -7.73 9.29 8.51
C ALA A 142 -6.85 9.50 7.27
N PHE A 143 -7.35 9.18 6.08
CA PHE A 143 -6.60 9.30 4.83
C PHE A 143 -7.30 10.18 3.78
N LYS A 144 -8.24 11.03 4.20
CA LYS A 144 -8.85 12.05 3.34
C LYS A 144 -8.01 13.32 3.34
N LYS A 145 -8.19 14.18 2.32
CA LYS A 145 -7.55 15.50 2.31
C LYS A 145 -8.28 16.43 3.27
N PHE A 146 -7.52 17.18 4.08
CA PHE A 146 -8.08 18.27 4.87
C PHE A 146 -8.25 19.52 4.01
N ASN A 147 -9.48 20.04 3.93
CA ASN A 147 -9.77 21.32 3.28
C ASN A 147 -9.60 22.47 4.28
N HIS A 148 -8.50 23.19 4.15
CA HIS A 148 -8.14 24.33 5.00
C HIS A 148 -9.11 25.50 4.93
N SER A 149 -9.75 25.74 3.78
CA SER A 149 -10.74 26.83 3.65
C SER A 149 -12.06 26.55 4.38
N LYS A 150 -12.44 25.27 4.51
CA LYS A 150 -13.68 24.83 5.17
C LYS A 150 -13.47 24.26 6.58
N GLY A 151 -12.22 24.04 6.98
CA GLY A 151 -11.86 23.48 8.28
C GLY A 151 -12.33 22.03 8.49
N LYS A 152 -12.39 21.20 7.44
CA LYS A 152 -12.85 19.80 7.54
C LYS A 152 -12.19 18.86 6.53
N TYR A 153 -12.17 17.56 6.85
CA TYR A 153 -11.83 16.52 5.88
C TYR A 153 -12.98 16.33 4.87
N GLU A 154 -12.64 16.10 3.61
CA GLU A 154 -13.65 15.85 2.57
C GLU A 154 -13.10 14.99 1.42
N GLY A 155 -14.03 14.42 0.65
CA GLY A 155 -13.73 13.60 -0.52
C GLY A 155 -13.49 12.13 -0.20
N ALA A 156 -13.07 11.38 -1.22
CA ALA A 156 -12.63 10.00 -1.09
C ALA A 156 -11.24 9.92 -0.46
N ILE A 157 -10.81 8.69 -0.13
CA ILE A 157 -9.44 8.41 0.31
C ILE A 157 -8.45 8.97 -0.72
N SER A 158 -7.46 9.69 -0.21
CA SER A 158 -6.37 10.23 -1.00
C SER A 158 -5.16 9.32 -0.87
N LEU A 159 -4.88 8.53 -1.92
CA LEU A 159 -3.72 7.64 -1.96
C LEU A 159 -2.41 8.36 -1.56
N PRO A 160 -2.12 9.61 -2.01
CA PRO A 160 -0.96 10.34 -1.53
C PRO A 160 -0.92 10.61 -0.02
N VAL A 161 -2.08 10.84 0.61
CA VAL A 161 -2.17 11.04 2.07
C VAL A 161 -1.94 9.71 2.78
N TYR A 162 -2.54 8.64 2.27
CA TYR A 162 -2.28 7.28 2.76
C TYR A 162 -0.80 6.92 2.72
N GLU A 163 -0.17 7.10 1.56
CA GLU A 163 1.24 6.80 1.32
C GLU A 163 2.18 7.60 2.21
N ALA A 164 1.88 8.87 2.49
CA ALA A 164 2.69 9.70 3.39
C ALA A 164 2.46 9.36 4.87
N MET A 165 1.19 9.39 5.31
CA MET A 165 0.86 9.33 6.73
C MET A 165 1.03 7.94 7.33
N SER A 166 0.68 6.87 6.59
CA SER A 166 0.78 5.50 7.11
C SER A 166 2.23 5.10 7.38
N VAL A 167 3.14 5.40 6.44
CA VAL A 167 4.56 5.11 6.57
C VAL A 167 5.18 5.94 7.69
N ALA A 168 4.90 7.23 7.72
CA ALA A 168 5.43 8.12 8.75
C ALA A 168 5.00 7.69 10.16
N LEU A 169 3.72 7.41 10.37
CA LEU A 169 3.20 6.92 11.64
C LEU A 169 3.83 5.58 12.03
N SER A 170 3.97 4.65 11.08
CA SER A 170 4.58 3.34 11.34
C SER A 170 6.05 3.44 11.77
N ASN A 171 6.79 4.45 11.29
CA ASN A 171 8.16 4.72 11.72
C ASN A 171 8.21 5.29 13.14
N LEU A 172 7.28 6.17 13.51
CA LEU A 172 7.17 6.65 14.89
C LEU A 172 6.84 5.52 15.86
N ILE A 173 5.91 4.64 15.49
CA ILE A 173 5.58 3.43 16.25
C ILE A 173 6.82 2.57 16.44
N LYS A 174 7.59 2.30 15.37
CA LYS A 174 8.83 1.53 15.45
C LYS A 174 9.87 2.18 16.37
N SER A 175 9.93 3.52 16.39
CA SER A 175 10.86 4.25 17.26
C SER A 175 10.55 4.15 18.76
N SER A 176 9.32 3.77 19.12
CA SER A 176 8.85 3.67 20.52
C SER A 176 9.05 4.94 21.36
N LYS A 177 9.16 6.11 20.72
CA LYS A 177 9.39 7.40 21.40
C LYS A 177 8.14 8.05 21.98
N TYR A 178 6.96 7.66 21.48
CA TYR A 178 5.68 8.27 21.79
C TYR A 178 4.71 7.19 22.29
N ASP A 179 3.87 7.56 23.24
CA ASP A 179 2.73 6.74 23.64
C ASP A 179 1.56 6.87 22.65
N ASP A 180 0.51 6.08 22.86
CA ASP A 180 -0.63 6.00 21.94
C ASP A 180 -1.41 7.32 21.87
N GLU A 181 -1.54 8.07 22.97
CA GLU A 181 -2.27 9.35 23.01
C GLU A 181 -1.50 10.43 22.25
N GLN A 182 -0.19 10.52 22.47
CA GLN A 182 0.71 11.39 21.74
C GLN A 182 0.69 11.11 20.23
N LEU A 183 0.69 9.83 19.83
CA LEU A 183 0.62 9.45 18.43
C LEU A 183 -0.72 9.84 17.79
N ILE A 184 -1.83 9.68 18.50
CA ILE A 184 -3.17 10.08 18.04
C ILE A 184 -3.22 11.58 17.75
N ASP A 185 -2.78 12.41 18.70
CA ASP A 185 -2.84 13.86 18.56
C ASP A 185 -1.87 14.36 17.48
N LEU A 186 -0.65 13.80 17.45
CA LEU A 186 0.30 14.10 16.38
C LEU A 186 -0.27 13.74 15.01
N TYR A 187 -0.94 12.59 14.87
CA TYR A 187 -1.56 12.19 13.60
C TYR A 187 -2.63 13.21 13.13
N LYS A 188 -3.51 13.65 14.04
CA LYS A 188 -4.55 14.65 13.73
C LYS A 188 -3.93 15.97 13.24
N ASP A 189 -2.91 16.46 13.93
CA ASP A 189 -2.29 17.73 13.60
C ASP A 189 -1.49 17.64 12.29
N LYS A 190 -0.66 16.60 12.16
CA LYS A 190 0.22 16.41 11.00
C LYS A 190 -0.54 16.06 9.72
N SER A 191 -1.69 15.40 9.81
CA SER A 191 -2.55 15.17 8.64
C SER A 191 -3.08 16.47 8.00
N LYS A 192 -3.33 17.51 8.81
CA LYS A 192 -3.72 18.84 8.32
C LYS A 192 -2.52 19.58 7.72
N GLU A 193 -1.37 19.51 8.39
CA GLU A 193 -0.11 20.11 7.92
C GLU A 193 0.31 19.53 6.56
N LEU A 194 0.19 18.21 6.37
CA LEU A 194 0.52 17.53 5.12
C LEU A 194 -0.18 18.14 3.91
N THR A 195 -1.48 18.42 3.99
CA THR A 195 -2.20 18.98 2.83
C THR A 195 -1.94 20.47 2.62
N ALA A 196 -1.34 21.15 3.61
CA ALA A 196 -0.84 22.51 3.47
C ALA A 196 0.61 22.58 2.94
N HIS A 197 1.39 21.49 3.05
CA HIS A 197 2.79 21.42 2.65
C HIS A 197 2.99 21.73 1.16
N GLU A 198 3.98 22.55 0.84
CA GLU A 198 4.21 23.05 -0.52
C GLU A 198 4.54 21.91 -1.49
N ASP A 199 5.45 21.00 -1.11
CA ASP A 199 5.78 19.84 -1.95
C ASP A 199 4.60 18.89 -2.13
N PHE A 200 3.72 18.80 -1.14
CA PHE A 200 2.49 18.02 -1.28
C PHE A 200 1.61 18.66 -2.36
N LYS A 201 1.34 19.97 -2.29
CA LYS A 201 0.55 20.69 -3.31
C LYS A 201 1.17 20.57 -4.70
N ILE A 202 2.47 20.81 -4.82
CA ILE A 202 3.22 20.70 -6.08
C ILE A 202 3.08 19.30 -6.69
N SER A 203 3.13 18.24 -5.85
CA SER A 203 2.98 16.86 -6.31
C SER A 203 1.60 16.53 -6.90
N GLN A 204 0.58 17.30 -6.51
CA GLN A 204 -0.80 17.16 -6.99
C GLN A 204 -1.03 17.94 -8.29
N GLU A 205 -0.38 19.10 -8.46
CA GLU A 205 -0.60 20.00 -9.60
C GLU A 205 0.27 19.65 -10.81
N ARG A 206 1.51 19.21 -10.58
CA ARG A 206 2.44 18.87 -11.66
C ARG A 206 2.18 17.46 -12.19
N ARG A 207 2.56 17.21 -13.45
CA ARG A 207 2.66 15.86 -14.04
C ARG A 207 3.85 15.11 -13.42
N VAL A 208 3.83 14.90 -12.11
CA VAL A 208 4.75 14.00 -11.41
C VAL A 208 4.33 12.58 -11.77
N ARG A 209 5.29 11.75 -12.20
CA ARG A 209 5.00 10.34 -12.50
C ARG A 209 4.43 9.67 -11.25
N PRO A 210 3.41 8.80 -11.37
CA PRO A 210 2.78 8.19 -10.19
C PRO A 210 3.77 7.50 -9.26
N LEU A 211 4.77 6.82 -9.85
CA LEU A 211 5.82 6.17 -9.08
C LEU A 211 6.68 7.23 -8.35
N ASP A 212 7.10 8.33 -8.99
CA ASP A 212 7.83 9.45 -8.34
C ASP A 212 7.05 10.07 -7.20
N ARG A 213 5.73 10.22 -7.37
CA ARG A 213 4.84 10.70 -6.31
C ARG A 213 4.84 9.75 -5.10
N MET A 214 4.73 8.44 -5.32
CA MET A 214 4.71 7.44 -4.25
C MET A 214 5.95 7.51 -3.34
N VAL A 215 7.14 7.70 -3.91
CA VAL A 215 8.38 7.86 -3.12
C VAL A 215 8.44 9.23 -2.45
N LEU A 216 8.06 10.29 -3.16
CA LEU A 216 7.99 11.64 -2.59
C LEU A 216 7.06 11.69 -1.36
N MET A 217 5.92 11.00 -1.39
CA MET A 217 4.99 10.96 -0.26
C MET A 217 5.61 10.31 0.97
N SER A 218 6.36 9.21 0.82
CA SER A 218 7.11 8.61 1.93
C SER A 218 8.11 9.59 2.54
N THR A 219 8.81 10.39 1.73
CA THR A 219 9.75 11.42 2.20
C THR A 219 9.04 12.55 2.94
N ILE A 220 8.01 13.15 2.33
CA ILE A 220 7.27 14.27 2.94
C ILE A 220 6.62 13.81 4.26
N GLY A 221 6.02 12.62 4.30
CA GLY A 221 5.44 12.09 5.53
C GLY A 221 6.45 12.02 6.67
N GLN A 222 7.67 11.54 6.39
CA GLN A 222 8.75 11.47 7.39
C GLN A 222 9.23 12.86 7.83
N GLU A 223 9.20 13.87 6.96
CA GLU A 223 9.59 15.23 7.33
C GLU A 223 8.55 15.90 8.23
N ILE A 224 7.27 15.70 7.94
CA ILE A 224 6.18 16.34 8.67
C ILE A 224 5.99 15.74 10.07
N LEU A 225 6.21 14.43 10.22
CA LEU A 225 6.04 13.71 11.49
C LEU A 225 7.34 13.62 12.34
N LYS A 226 8.43 14.30 11.94
CA LYS A 226 9.62 14.50 12.80
C LYS A 226 9.33 15.44 13.96
#